data_AF-A0A2E2D7L9-F1
#
_entry.id   AF-A0A2E2D7L9-F1
#
_cell.length_a   1.000
_cell.length_b   1.000
_cell.length_c   1.000
_cell.angle_alpha   90.00
_cell.angle_beta   90.00
_cell.angle_gamma   90.00
#
_symmetry.space_group_name_H-M   'P 1'
#
loop_
_entity.id
_entity.type
_entity.pdbx_description
1 polymer ?
#
loop_
_entity_poly.entity_id
_entity_poly.type
_entity_poly.pdbx_seq_one_letter_code
_entity_poly.pdbx_strand_id
1 'polypeptide(L)' 'MQKQLLKDLIDWIENSSLEDLALRRLKLEELIGNTMGTEVQSDLKLAIRLIDEEVVTRACLIPKSA' A
#
# COMPACT_ATOMS: atom_id res chain seq x y z
N MET A 1 -4.51 21.14 0.37
CA MET A 1 -3.25 20.40 0.56
C MET A 1 -3.50 18.91 0.81
N GLN A 2 -4.27 18.51 1.82
CA GLN A 2 -4.56 17.09 2.12
C GLN A 2 -5.28 16.32 0.99
N LYS A 3 -6.21 16.96 0.26
CA LYS A 3 -6.91 16.33 -0.88
C LYS A 3 -6.00 15.97 -2.06
N GLN A 4 -4.93 16.74 -2.29
CA GLN A 4 -4.00 16.45 -3.39
C GLN A 4 -3.13 15.25 -3.03
N LEU A 5 -2.60 15.22 -1.80
CA LEU A 5 -1.83 14.09 -1.28
C LEU A 5 -2.59 12.76 -1.37
N LEU A 6 -3.89 12.77 -1.07
CA LEU A 6 -4.71 11.56 -1.17
C LEU A 6 -4.88 11.10 -2.63
N LYS A 7 -5.04 12.04 -3.56
CA LYS A 7 -5.11 11.71 -4.99
C LYS A 7 -3.79 11.15 -5.48
N ASP A 8 -2.68 11.81 -5.14
CA ASP A 8 -1.34 11.37 -5.54
C ASP A 8 -1.04 9.96 -4.99
N LEU A 9 -1.53 9.64 -3.78
CA LEU A 9 -1.41 8.29 -3.20
C LEU A 9 -2.22 7.25 -3.97
N ILE A 10 -3.49 7.55 -4.30
CA ILE A 10 -4.36 6.65 -5.07
C ILE A 10 -3.77 6.42 -6.46
N ASP A 11 -3.41 7.51 -7.16
CA ASP A 11 -2.80 7.46 -8.48
C ASP A 11 -1.52 6.64 -8.45
N TRP A 12 -0.69 6.78 -7.41
CA TRP A 12 0.51 5.96 -7.25
C TRP A 12 0.18 4.47 -7.06
N ILE A 13 -0.79 4.13 -6.20
CA ILE A 13 -1.18 2.72 -5.96
C ILE A 13 -1.66 2.10 -7.28
N GLU A 14 -2.60 2.74 -7.97
CA GLU A 14 -3.20 2.23 -9.21
C GLU A 14 -2.18 2.03 -10.34
N ASN A 15 -1.16 2.89 -10.43
CA ASN A 15 -0.15 2.84 -11.50
C ASN A 15 1.15 2.12 -11.12
N SER A 16 1.35 1.71 -9.87
CA SER A 16 2.54 0.97 -9.42
C SER A 16 2.58 -0.44 -9.99
N SER A 17 3.75 -1.04 -10.15
CA SER A 17 3.85 -2.48 -10.43
C SER A 17 3.61 -3.32 -9.16
N LEU A 18 3.37 -4.63 -9.30
CA LEU A 18 3.29 -5.54 -8.14
C LEU A 18 4.61 -5.57 -7.35
N GLU A 19 5.76 -5.43 -8.03
CA GLU A 19 7.08 -5.37 -7.41
C GLU A 19 7.25 -4.09 -6.58
N ASP A 20 6.81 -2.94 -7.11
CA ASP A 20 6.86 -1.65 -6.40
C ASP A 20 5.97 -1.66 -5.16
N LEU A 21 4.77 -2.22 -5.27
CA LEU A 21 3.84 -2.40 -4.16
C LEU A 21 4.47 -3.30 -3.07
N ALA A 22 5.07 -4.43 -3.45
CA ALA A 22 5.76 -5.33 -2.53
C ALA A 22 6.96 -4.65 -1.83
N LEU A 23 7.78 -3.91 -2.57
CA LEU A 23 8.91 -3.18 -2.01
C LEU A 23 8.45 -2.10 -1.03
N ARG A 24 7.36 -1.38 -1.36
CA ARG A 24 6.80 -0.36 -0.46
C ARG A 24 6.24 -0.98 0.80
N ARG A 25 5.55 -2.12 0.69
CA ARG A 25 5.02 -2.88 1.83
C ARG A 25 6.13 -3.24 2.82
N LEU A 26 7.26 -3.80 2.34
CA LEU A 26 8.40 -4.15 3.18
C LEU A 26 8.98 -2.94 3.93
N LYS A 27 9.15 -1.81 3.24
CA LYS A 27 9.63 -0.56 3.87
C LYS A 27 8.69 -0.07 4.97
N LEU A 28 7.37 -0.21 4.77
CA LEU A 28 6.38 0.16 5.79
C LEU A 28 6.43 -0.78 7.01
N GLU A 29 6.65 -2.08 6.80
CA GLU A 29 6.84 -3.03 7.90
C GLU A 29 8.08 -2.70 8.74
N GLU A 30 9.20 -2.38 8.09
CA GLU A 30 10.42 -1.91 8.77
C GLU A 30 10.17 -0.61 9.55
N LEU A 31 9.43 0.34 8.97
CA LEU A 31 9.07 1.59 9.64
C LEU A 31 8.20 1.37 10.88
N ILE A 32 7.26 0.41 10.85
CA ILE A 32 6.46 0.05 12.03
C ILE A 32 7.35 -0.43 13.17
N GLY A 33 8.32 -1.30 12.87
CA GLY A 33 9.26 -1.83 13.87
C GLY A 33 10.13 -0.74 14.53
N ASN A 34 10.39 0.35 13.80
CA ASN A 34 11.24 1.46 14.25
C ASN A 34 10.46 2.67 14.80
N THR A 35 9.13 2.72 14.64
CA THR A 35 8.31 3.87 15.05
C THR A 35 7.79 3.70 16.47
N MET A 36 8.06 4.70 17.32
CA MET A 36 7.47 4.83 18.65
C MET A 36 6.19 5.70 18.57
N GLY A 37 5.04 5.15 18.97
CA GLY A 37 3.76 5.86 18.99
C GLY A 37 2.63 5.10 18.28
N THR A 38 1.48 5.00 18.94
CA THR A 38 0.36 4.12 18.51
C THR A 38 -0.40 4.66 17.30
N GLU A 39 -0.51 5.98 17.15
CA GLU A 39 -1.21 6.63 16.05
C GLU A 39 -0.47 6.45 14.72
N VAL A 40 0.82 6.83 14.68
CA VAL A 40 1.66 6.66 13.49
C VAL A 40 1.78 5.18 13.11
N GLN A 41 1.89 4.27 14.08
CA GLN A 41 1.85 2.83 13.78
C GLN A 41 0.51 2.40 13.18
N SER A 42 -0.61 2.98 13.59
CA SER A 42 -1.94 2.67 13.04
C SER A 42 -2.06 3.13 11.59
N ASP A 43 -1.55 4.33 11.28
CA ASP A 43 -1.52 4.85 9.91
C ASP A 43 -0.63 4.01 8.99
N LEU A 44 0.54 3.60 9.48
CA LEU A 44 1.44 2.71 8.73
C LEU A 44 0.79 1.33 8.47
N LYS A 45 0.08 0.78 9.46
CA LYS A 45 -0.67 -0.48 9.30
C LYS A 45 -1.82 -0.33 8.30
N LEU A 46 -2.50 0.81 8.29
CA LEU A 46 -3.54 1.09 7.30
C LEU A 46 -2.95 1.15 5.88
N ALA A 47 -1.82 1.82 5.70
CA ALA A 47 -1.13 1.89 4.41
C ALA A 47 -0.74 0.50 3.89
N ILE A 48 -0.23 -0.39 4.76
CA ILE A 48 0.06 -1.78 4.39
C ILE A 48 -1.20 -2.50 3.93
N ARG A 49 -2.32 -2.37 4.66
CA ARG A 49 -3.59 -3.02 4.28
C ARG A 49 -4.10 -2.58 2.91
N LEU A 50 -3.99 -1.30 2.59
CA LEU A 50 -4.37 -0.78 1.28
C LEU A 50 -3.52 -1.38 0.15
N ILE A 51 -2.21 -1.56 0.38
CA ILE A 51 -1.32 -2.23 -0.56
C ILE A 51 -1.71 -3.71 -0.71
N ASP A 52 -1.95 -4.42 0.39
CA ASP A 52 -2.33 -5.83 0.38
C ASP A 52 -3.63 -6.05 -0.40
N GLU A 53 -4.63 -5.18 -0.18
CA GLU A 53 -5.92 -5.23 -0.88
C GLU A 53 -5.76 -5.00 -2.39
N GLU A 54 -4.93 -4.03 -2.80
CA GLU A 54 -4.65 -3.79 -4.22
C GLU A 54 -3.96 -5.01 -4.88
N VAL A 55 -2.98 -5.60 -4.19
CA VAL A 55 -2.27 -6.79 -4.69
C VAL A 55 -3.24 -7.97 -4.86
N VAL A 56 -4.11 -8.22 -3.87
CA VAL A 56 -5.14 -9.26 -3.96
C VAL A 56 -6.12 -8.97 -5.08
N THR A 57 -6.58 -7.72 -5.20
CA THR A 57 -7.50 -7.29 -6.25
C THR A 57 -6.93 -7.58 -7.63
N ARG A 58 -5.68 -7.21 -7.88
CA ARG A 58 -5.01 -7.52 -9.15
C ARG A 58 -4.86 -9.01 -9.38
N ALA A 59 -4.45 -9.77 -8.36
CA ALA A 59 -4.33 -11.21 -8.47
C ALA A 59 -5.67 -11.90 -8.80
N CYS A 60 -6.79 -11.37 -8.29
CA CYS A 60 -8.13 -11.87 -8.55
C CYS A 60 -8.70 -11.41 -9.91
N LEU A 61 -8.29 -10.24 -10.41
CA LEU A 61 -8.74 -9.68 -11.68
C LEU A 61 -7.93 -10.16 -12.89
N ILE A 62 -6.77 -10.80 -12.69
CA ILE A 62 -6.12 -11.58 -13.75
C ILE A 62 -7.11 -12.70 -14.13
N PRO A 63 -7.66 -12.70 -15.36
CA PRO A 63 -8.56 -13.77 -15.77
C PRO A 63 -7.79 -15.08 -15.61
N LYS A 64 -8.33 -16.05 -14.88
CA LYS A 64 -7.90 -17.44 -15.03
C LYS A 64 -8.00 -17.72 -16.51
N SER A 65 -6.86 -17.96 -17.16
CA SER A 65 -6.73 -18.15 -18.59
C SER A 65 -7.92 -18.94 -19.14
N ALA A 66 -8.63 -18.35 -20.11
CA ALA A 66 -9.63 -19.03 -20.92
C ALA A 66 -8.96 -20.10 -21.80
#